data_AF-A0A7W4EVN2-F1
#
_entry.id   AF-A0A7W4EVN2-F1
#
_cell.length_a   1.000
_cell.length_b   1.000
_cell.length_c   1.000
_cell.angle_alpha   90.00
_cell.angle_beta   90.00
_cell.angle_gamma   90.00
#
_symmetry.space_group_name_H-M   'P 1'
#
loop_
_entity.id
_entity.type
_entity.pdbx_description
1 polymer ?
#
loop_
_entity_poly.entity_id
_entity_poly.type
_entity_poly.pdbx_seq_one_letter_code
_entity_poly.pdbx_strand_id
1 'polypeptide(L)'
;MWRILGVNANMQACGYALGYGGGRAYTTRRAGRKRQNAIVRLRYFFLGLLVALLTSNVWAQSIVTHVGRDSILVGDSLSVWIKVQAQRGADIIFSEIPEQLSPGVELYAQPVIDTLQYDSAGYASRLHLLVTSYDSGWQAIPRVPVLVRYSGRVDTLYSESGLIYVDFVPRDTAYADIKPIVGPLEQGITWEEVYPWLLGILGFLVLCLAGFLLWRRFRHRDEKAESRAPILPPDVVALQQLRALRQESAWRSRGAKEFFSAITDAVRTYLEAVWSVRAMEETTDNILEQLKVEERCKPEWRNELRGVLQMADLAKFAKHKPLENECIGALDSAIALVEDVAAEEAKSQQRVQPTAEDAPKAEEPLAG
;
A
#
# COMPACT_ATOMS: atom_id res chain seq x y z
N MET A 1 63.85 0.47 -68.40
CA MET A 1 64.11 1.80 -68.98
C MET A 1 64.13 1.66 -70.50
N TRP A 2 63.14 2.26 -71.15
CA TRP A 2 63.13 2.81 -72.50
C TRP A 2 63.65 1.97 -73.68
N ARG A 3 62.68 1.59 -74.53
CA ARG A 3 62.83 1.66 -75.99
C ARG A 3 63.04 3.14 -76.36
N ILE A 4 63.96 3.44 -77.30
CA ILE A 4 63.80 4.38 -78.43
C ILE A 4 65.15 4.98 -78.91
N LEU A 5 65.38 4.78 -80.22
CA LEU A 5 66.05 5.58 -81.27
C LEU A 5 67.46 6.17 -81.08
N GLY A 6 68.25 6.06 -82.16
CA GLY A 6 69.44 6.88 -82.39
C GLY A 6 70.28 6.44 -83.58
N VAL A 7 69.84 6.78 -84.79
CA VAL A 7 70.54 6.61 -86.09
C VAL A 7 71.46 7.80 -86.34
N ASN A 8 72.72 7.58 -86.76
CA ASN A 8 73.40 8.17 -87.94
C ASN A 8 74.91 7.82 -87.91
N ALA A 9 75.42 7.15 -88.96
CA ALA A 9 76.20 7.72 -90.09
C ALA A 9 77.58 8.24 -89.64
N ASN A 10 78.72 7.89 -90.25
CA ASN A 10 78.98 7.61 -91.66
C ASN A 10 80.40 7.05 -91.81
N MET A 11 80.70 6.58 -93.03
CA MET A 11 82.02 6.65 -93.69
C MET A 11 82.88 5.37 -93.77
N GLN A 12 82.77 4.78 -94.97
CA GLN A 12 83.83 4.21 -95.83
C GLN A 12 84.53 2.90 -95.39
N ALA A 13 84.82 1.93 -96.25
CA ALA A 13 84.47 1.65 -97.64
C ALA A 13 84.97 0.23 -97.98
N CYS A 14 84.39 -0.35 -99.03
CA CYS A 14 84.97 -1.33 -99.95
C CYS A 14 85.30 -2.76 -99.49
N GLY A 15 84.79 -3.72 -100.27
CA GLY A 15 85.50 -4.98 -100.52
C GLY A 15 84.59 -6.19 -100.66
N TYR A 16 84.09 -6.42 -101.88
CA TYR A 16 83.31 -7.59 -102.28
C TYR A 16 84.11 -8.91 -102.18
N ALA A 17 83.35 -9.96 -101.83
CA ALA A 17 83.31 -11.29 -102.45
C ALA A 17 84.44 -12.33 -102.22
N LEU A 18 83.96 -13.46 -101.66
CA LEU A 18 84.19 -14.85 -102.05
C LEU A 18 85.60 -15.45 -101.87
N GLY A 19 85.73 -16.24 -100.81
CA GLY A 19 86.79 -17.24 -100.66
C GLY A 19 86.28 -18.43 -99.84
N TYR A 20 85.91 -19.52 -100.54
CA TYR A 20 85.70 -20.84 -99.95
C TYR A 20 87.04 -21.34 -99.39
N GLY A 21 87.06 -21.71 -98.11
CA GLY A 21 88.24 -22.29 -97.47
C GLY A 21 87.84 -23.11 -96.25
N GLY A 22 87.73 -24.42 -96.43
CA GLY A 22 87.52 -25.36 -95.34
C GLY A 22 88.72 -25.38 -94.39
N GLY A 23 88.45 -25.16 -93.10
CA GLY A 23 89.42 -25.30 -92.02
C GLY A 23 88.77 -26.00 -90.83
N ARG A 24 89.26 -27.20 -90.49
CA ARG A 24 88.79 -28.00 -89.36
C ARG A 24 89.11 -27.34 -88.02
N ALA A 25 88.25 -27.67 -87.04
CA ALA A 25 88.29 -27.46 -85.59
C ALA A 25 89.68 -27.29 -84.96
N TYR A 26 89.77 -26.52 -83.85
CA TYR A 26 90.24 -27.01 -82.53
C TYR A 26 90.08 -25.93 -81.42
N THR A 27 89.55 -26.38 -80.28
CA THR A 27 89.68 -25.85 -78.90
C THR A 27 89.11 -24.49 -78.48
N THR A 28 87.86 -24.46 -78.01
CA THR A 28 87.40 -23.55 -76.93
C THR A 28 86.54 -24.26 -75.88
N ARG A 29 86.82 -25.54 -75.57
CA ARG A 29 86.02 -26.34 -74.61
C ARG A 29 86.50 -26.31 -73.15
N ARG A 30 87.60 -25.60 -72.84
CA ARG A 30 88.20 -25.60 -71.48
C ARG A 30 87.77 -24.44 -70.57
N ALA A 31 87.37 -23.30 -71.12
CA ALA A 31 86.96 -22.12 -70.33
C ALA A 31 85.50 -22.19 -69.83
N GLY A 32 84.59 -22.80 -70.59
CA GLY A 32 83.18 -22.97 -70.21
C GLY A 32 82.97 -23.94 -69.04
N ARG A 33 83.84 -24.96 -68.92
CA ARG A 33 83.74 -25.99 -67.85
C ARG A 33 84.08 -25.44 -66.46
N LYS A 34 85.05 -24.51 -66.35
CA LYS A 34 85.39 -23.87 -65.07
C LYS A 34 84.29 -22.88 -64.61
N ARG A 35 83.70 -22.11 -65.52
CA ARG A 35 82.56 -21.21 -65.20
C ARG A 35 81.27 -21.97 -64.88
N GLN A 36 80.95 -23.04 -65.61
CA GLN A 36 79.80 -23.89 -65.29
C GLN A 36 79.94 -24.55 -63.91
N ASN A 37 81.11 -25.09 -63.58
CA ASN A 37 81.34 -25.69 -62.26
C ASN A 37 81.27 -24.64 -61.13
N ALA A 38 81.67 -23.39 -61.38
CA ALA A 38 81.56 -22.30 -60.40
C ALA A 38 80.09 -21.90 -60.15
N ILE A 39 79.27 -21.78 -61.20
CA ILE A 39 77.83 -21.47 -61.07
C ILE A 39 77.09 -22.60 -60.37
N VAL A 40 77.42 -23.85 -60.69
CA VAL A 40 76.81 -25.03 -60.04
C VAL A 40 77.18 -25.09 -58.56
N ARG A 41 78.44 -24.83 -58.20
CA ARG A 41 78.88 -24.74 -56.79
C ARG A 41 78.22 -23.58 -56.06
N LEU A 42 78.06 -22.42 -56.70
CA LEU A 42 77.38 -21.27 -56.11
C LEU A 42 75.89 -21.56 -55.88
N ARG A 43 75.22 -22.26 -56.82
CA ARG A 43 73.82 -22.70 -56.66
C ARG A 43 73.65 -23.70 -55.51
N TYR A 44 74.54 -24.68 -55.39
CA TYR A 44 74.51 -25.60 -54.24
C TYR A 44 74.87 -24.92 -52.92
N PHE A 45 75.74 -23.91 -52.93
CA PHE A 45 76.04 -23.09 -51.76
C PHE A 45 74.82 -22.27 -51.30
N PHE A 46 74.14 -21.58 -52.23
CA PHE A 46 72.90 -20.86 -51.92
C PHE A 46 71.74 -21.80 -51.52
N LEU A 47 71.66 -22.99 -52.12
CA LEU A 47 70.67 -24.00 -51.73
C LEU A 47 70.96 -24.54 -50.32
N GLY A 48 72.23 -24.79 -49.98
CA GLY A 48 72.65 -25.18 -48.64
C GLY A 48 72.40 -24.08 -47.60
N LEU A 49 72.64 -22.81 -47.94
CA LEU A 49 72.34 -21.67 -47.09
C LEU A 49 70.82 -21.54 -46.85
N LEU A 50 69.99 -21.70 -47.88
CA LEU A 50 68.54 -21.67 -47.77
C LEU A 50 68.02 -22.79 -46.86
N VAL A 51 68.53 -24.01 -47.04
CA VAL A 51 68.16 -25.16 -46.19
C VAL A 51 68.63 -24.94 -44.74
N ALA A 52 69.82 -24.39 -44.52
CA ALA A 52 70.30 -24.06 -43.18
C ALA A 52 69.42 -23.00 -42.49
N LEU A 53 69.01 -21.94 -43.20
CA LEU A 53 68.08 -20.94 -42.67
C LEU A 53 66.68 -21.51 -42.38
N LEU A 54 66.22 -22.52 -43.14
CA LEU A 54 64.94 -23.19 -42.90
C LEU A 54 64.94 -24.12 -41.67
N THR A 55 66.12 -24.45 -41.12
CA THR A 55 66.27 -25.37 -39.97
C THR A 55 66.47 -24.69 -38.61
N SER A 56 66.49 -23.36 -38.55
CA SER A 56 66.51 -22.66 -37.27
C SER A 56 65.16 -22.84 -36.56
N ASN A 57 65.14 -23.67 -35.51
CA ASN A 57 64.02 -23.74 -34.58
C ASN A 57 63.92 -22.40 -33.82
N VAL A 58 62.96 -21.56 -34.19
CA VAL A 58 62.59 -20.38 -33.40
C VAL A 58 61.63 -20.85 -32.32
N TRP A 59 62.13 -20.91 -31.09
CA TRP A 59 61.28 -21.15 -29.91
C TRP A 59 60.60 -19.82 -29.58
N ALA A 60 59.33 -19.70 -29.97
CA ALA A 60 58.55 -18.50 -29.73
C ALA A 60 57.99 -18.50 -28.30
N GLN A 61 57.99 -17.33 -27.65
CA GLN A 61 57.20 -17.11 -26.44
C GLN A 61 55.72 -17.04 -26.85
N SER A 62 54.83 -17.68 -26.09
CA SER A 62 53.39 -17.65 -26.39
C SER A 62 52.59 -17.22 -25.17
N ILE A 63 51.58 -16.38 -25.42
CA ILE A 63 50.58 -15.96 -24.44
C ILE A 63 49.22 -16.34 -24.99
N VAL A 64 48.42 -17.03 -24.19
CA VAL A 64 47.07 -17.47 -24.57
C VAL A 64 46.12 -17.01 -23.48
N THR A 65 45.10 -16.25 -23.87
CA THR A 65 44.01 -15.84 -22.99
C THR A 65 42.82 -16.77 -23.22
N HIS A 66 42.21 -17.25 -22.14
CA HIS A 66 40.97 -18.00 -22.18
C HIS A 66 39.93 -17.31 -21.29
N VAL A 67 38.82 -16.91 -21.91
CA VAL A 67 37.67 -16.31 -21.22
C VAL A 67 36.63 -17.41 -21.05
N GLY A 68 36.17 -17.64 -19.83
CA GLY A 68 35.31 -18.80 -19.54
C GLY A 68 33.91 -18.73 -20.16
N ARG A 69 33.40 -17.53 -20.43
CA ARG A 69 32.07 -17.28 -21.01
C ARG A 69 32.07 -15.98 -21.82
N ASP A 70 31.19 -15.92 -22.82
CA ASP A 70 31.05 -14.77 -23.71
C ASP A 70 29.99 -13.77 -23.22
N SER A 71 29.16 -14.19 -22.25
CA SER A 71 28.12 -13.38 -21.63
C SER A 71 27.98 -13.66 -20.13
N ILE A 72 27.68 -12.63 -19.35
CA ILE A 72 27.42 -12.69 -17.91
C ILE A 72 26.24 -11.79 -17.54
N LEU A 73 25.68 -11.96 -16.35
CA LEU A 73 24.73 -10.99 -15.81
C LEU A 73 25.45 -9.85 -15.09
N VAL A 74 24.76 -8.73 -14.94
CA VAL A 74 25.21 -7.62 -14.08
C VAL A 74 25.51 -8.15 -12.68
N GLY A 75 26.75 -7.97 -12.22
CA GLY A 75 27.22 -8.45 -10.91
C GLY A 75 27.68 -9.91 -10.86
N ASP A 76 27.58 -10.67 -11.94
CA ASP A 76 28.16 -12.02 -12.02
C ASP A 76 29.69 -11.97 -12.10
N SER A 77 30.35 -13.04 -11.67
CA SER A 77 31.80 -13.20 -11.82
C SER A 77 32.16 -14.03 -13.06
N LEU A 78 33.22 -13.60 -13.74
CA LEU A 78 33.80 -14.22 -14.93
C LEU A 78 35.25 -14.61 -14.67
N SER A 79 35.59 -15.86 -14.96
CA SER A 79 36.97 -16.35 -14.92
C SER A 79 37.69 -16.06 -16.23
N VAL A 80 38.83 -15.37 -16.12
CA VAL A 80 39.77 -15.12 -17.21
C VAL A 80 41.11 -15.75 -16.85
N TRP A 81 41.61 -16.60 -17.74
CA TRP A 81 42.87 -17.30 -17.57
C TRP A 81 43.89 -16.81 -18.59
N ILE A 82 45.04 -16.34 -18.11
CA ILE A 82 46.14 -15.94 -18.99
C ILE A 82 47.27 -16.94 -18.77
N LYS A 83 47.55 -17.75 -19.79
CA LYS A 83 48.64 -18.73 -19.78
C LYS A 83 49.81 -18.17 -20.57
N VAL A 84 50.98 -18.08 -19.94
CA VAL A 84 52.22 -17.65 -20.57
C VAL A 84 53.20 -18.81 -20.59
N GLN A 85 53.76 -19.09 -21.76
CA GLN A 85 54.78 -20.12 -21.97
C GLN A 85 56.06 -19.44 -22.45
N ALA A 86 57.12 -19.65 -21.70
CA ALA A 86 58.45 -19.12 -21.99
C ALA A 86 59.48 -20.25 -22.02
N GLN A 87 60.60 -19.98 -22.68
CA GLN A 87 61.73 -20.91 -22.75
C GLN A 87 62.38 -21.12 -21.38
N ARG A 88 63.10 -22.24 -21.24
CA ARG A 88 63.72 -22.63 -19.96
C ARG A 88 64.69 -21.55 -19.45
N GLY A 89 64.58 -21.20 -18.17
CA GLY A 89 65.41 -20.17 -17.52
C GLY A 89 64.94 -18.73 -17.77
N ALA A 90 63.74 -18.54 -18.34
CA ALA A 90 63.06 -17.26 -18.35
C ALA A 90 62.25 -17.07 -17.07
N ASP A 91 62.31 -15.87 -16.50
CA ASP A 91 61.46 -15.45 -15.37
C ASP A 91 60.21 -14.75 -15.92
N ILE A 92 59.03 -15.21 -15.51
CA ILE A 92 57.74 -14.56 -15.85
C ILE A 92 57.31 -13.72 -14.66
N ILE A 93 57.10 -12.43 -14.91
CA ILE A 93 56.70 -11.45 -13.90
C ILE A 93 55.37 -10.85 -14.36
N PHE A 94 54.31 -11.11 -13.59
CA PHE A 94 53.02 -10.45 -13.80
C PHE A 94 53.06 -9.05 -13.18
N SER A 95 52.60 -8.05 -13.92
CA SER A 95 52.42 -6.71 -13.38
C SER A 95 51.26 -6.68 -12.38
N GLU A 96 51.29 -5.71 -11.47
CA GLU A 96 50.17 -5.46 -10.57
C GLU A 96 48.92 -5.12 -11.39
N ILE A 97 47.83 -5.82 -11.10
CA ILE A 97 46.54 -5.63 -11.78
C ILE A 97 45.73 -4.63 -10.96
N PRO A 98 45.32 -3.49 -11.54
CA PRO A 98 44.46 -2.54 -10.85
C PRO A 98 43.09 -3.15 -10.54
N GLU A 99 42.41 -2.65 -9.52
CA GLU A 99 41.04 -3.07 -9.19
C GLU A 99 40.06 -2.77 -10.32
N GLN A 100 40.25 -1.65 -11.03
CA GLN A 100 39.49 -1.31 -12.23
C GLN A 100 40.35 -1.56 -13.47
N LEU A 101 39.96 -2.53 -14.30
CA LEU A 101 40.70 -2.90 -15.51
C LEU A 101 40.34 -1.97 -16.67
N SER A 102 39.05 -1.67 -16.85
CA SER A 102 38.53 -0.76 -17.88
C SER A 102 37.22 -0.11 -17.40
N PRO A 103 36.70 0.94 -18.05
CA PRO A 103 35.41 1.53 -17.68
C PRO A 103 34.30 0.48 -17.80
N GLY A 104 33.74 0.03 -16.67
CA GLY A 104 32.74 -1.05 -16.63
C GLY A 104 33.29 -2.46 -16.37
N VAL A 105 34.61 -2.68 -16.25
CA VAL A 105 35.19 -3.96 -15.79
C VAL A 105 36.03 -3.77 -14.54
N GLU A 106 35.69 -4.55 -13.52
CA GLU A 106 36.35 -4.53 -12.23
C GLU A 106 36.81 -5.92 -11.81
N LEU A 107 37.85 -5.96 -10.98
CA LEU A 107 38.37 -7.16 -10.38
C LEU A 107 37.49 -7.58 -9.21
N TYR A 108 36.91 -8.78 -9.29
CA TYR A 108 36.04 -9.33 -8.25
C TYR A 108 36.83 -9.90 -7.06
N ALA A 109 38.00 -10.47 -7.31
CA ALA A 109 38.85 -11.07 -6.28
C ALA A 109 40.33 -10.96 -6.64
N GLN A 110 41.21 -11.11 -5.64
CA GLN A 110 42.66 -11.01 -5.84
C GLN A 110 43.16 -11.99 -6.91
N PRO A 111 44.08 -11.57 -7.80
CA PRO A 111 44.61 -12.43 -8.85
C PRO A 111 45.39 -13.59 -8.25
N VAL A 112 45.14 -14.81 -8.74
CA VAL A 112 45.88 -16.00 -8.31
C VAL A 112 46.87 -16.38 -9.39
N ILE A 113 48.14 -16.45 -9.03
CA ILE A 113 49.22 -16.91 -9.93
C ILE A 113 49.52 -18.36 -9.61
N ASP A 114 49.37 -19.22 -10.61
CA ASP A 114 49.69 -20.64 -10.52
C ASP A 114 50.83 -21.00 -11.48
N THR A 115 51.86 -21.67 -10.98
CA THR A 115 53.02 -22.08 -11.77
C THR A 115 52.88 -23.56 -12.11
N LEU A 116 52.56 -23.86 -13.36
CA LEU A 116 52.05 -25.18 -13.74
C LEU A 116 53.12 -26.18 -14.18
N GLN A 117 54.30 -25.75 -14.65
CA GLN A 117 55.34 -26.69 -15.09
C GLN A 117 56.74 -26.07 -15.19
N TYR A 118 57.73 -26.84 -14.72
CA TYR A 118 59.16 -26.65 -14.88
C TYR A 118 59.73 -27.96 -15.46
N ASP A 119 59.61 -28.17 -16.78
CA ASP A 119 60.12 -29.38 -17.45
C ASP A 119 60.98 -29.01 -18.69
N SER A 120 61.52 -30.02 -19.37
CA SER A 120 62.33 -29.97 -20.58
C SER A 120 61.78 -29.10 -21.71
N ALA A 121 60.46 -28.88 -21.77
CA ALA A 121 59.77 -28.06 -22.76
C ALA A 121 59.69 -26.55 -22.44
N GLY A 122 59.97 -26.12 -21.20
CA GLY A 122 59.94 -24.70 -20.82
C GLY A 122 59.26 -24.39 -19.48
N TYR A 123 59.07 -23.10 -19.21
CA TYR A 123 58.42 -22.57 -18.01
C TYR A 123 57.02 -22.06 -18.37
N ALA A 124 55.99 -22.56 -17.68
CA ALA A 124 54.60 -22.17 -17.91
C ALA A 124 53.94 -21.65 -16.63
N SER A 125 53.44 -20.41 -16.69
CA SER A 125 52.70 -19.78 -15.60
C SER A 125 51.30 -19.37 -16.05
N ARG A 126 50.34 -19.45 -15.14
CA ARG A 126 48.93 -19.15 -15.38
C ARG A 126 48.45 -18.13 -14.35
N LEU A 127 47.91 -17.03 -14.84
CA LEU A 127 47.22 -16.03 -14.04
C LEU A 127 45.71 -16.25 -14.12
N HIS A 128 45.05 -16.37 -12.96
CA HIS A 128 43.61 -16.42 -12.84
C HIS A 128 43.09 -15.06 -12.38
N LEU A 129 42.23 -14.45 -13.19
CA LEU A 129 41.54 -13.21 -12.89
C LEU A 129 40.05 -13.50 -12.77
N LEU A 130 39.45 -13.11 -11.63
CA LEU A 130 38.02 -13.07 -11.47
C LEU A 130 37.55 -11.65 -11.67
N VAL A 131 36.69 -11.47 -12.66
CA VAL A 131 36.31 -10.17 -13.19
C VAL A 131 34.78 -10.03 -13.14
N THR A 132 34.26 -8.83 -12.88
CA THR A 132 32.82 -8.54 -12.86
C THR A 132 32.53 -7.20 -13.55
N SER A 133 31.25 -6.95 -13.81
CA SER A 133 30.76 -5.72 -14.41
C SER A 133 29.39 -5.37 -13.82
N TYR A 134 29.21 -4.08 -13.50
CA TYR A 134 27.93 -3.55 -13.01
C TYR A 134 27.14 -2.79 -14.08
N ASP A 135 27.76 -2.55 -15.24
CA ASP A 135 27.15 -1.85 -16.36
C ASP A 135 26.67 -2.86 -17.42
N SER A 136 25.45 -2.68 -17.91
CA SER A 136 24.91 -3.53 -18.98
C SER A 136 25.48 -3.15 -20.34
N GLY A 137 25.72 -4.14 -21.21
CA GLY A 137 26.11 -3.95 -22.59
C GLY A 137 27.41 -4.66 -22.97
N TRP A 138 28.02 -4.20 -24.06
CA TRP A 138 29.29 -4.75 -24.52
C TRP A 138 30.43 -4.15 -23.75
N GLN A 139 31.23 -5.02 -23.13
CA GLN A 139 32.30 -4.61 -22.26
C GLN A 139 33.62 -5.29 -22.64
N ALA A 140 34.68 -4.49 -22.70
CA ALA A 140 35.99 -4.94 -23.16
C ALA A 140 36.91 -5.29 -22.00
N ILE A 141 37.42 -6.53 -22.01
CA ILE A 141 38.51 -6.98 -21.14
C ILE A 141 39.82 -6.49 -21.77
N PRO A 142 40.56 -5.60 -21.10
CA PRO A 142 41.77 -5.01 -21.67
C PRO A 142 42.91 -6.02 -21.76
N ARG A 143 43.92 -5.67 -22.53
CA ARG A 143 45.14 -6.45 -22.64
C ARG A 143 45.98 -6.28 -21.38
N VAL A 144 46.35 -7.38 -20.76
CA VAL A 144 47.20 -7.42 -19.57
C VAL A 144 48.66 -7.60 -20.01
N PRO A 145 49.58 -6.69 -19.64
CA PRO A 145 51.00 -6.86 -19.92
C PRO A 145 51.62 -7.89 -18.96
N VAL A 146 52.46 -8.76 -19.49
CA VAL A 146 53.26 -9.73 -18.74
C VAL A 146 54.72 -9.60 -19.15
N LEU A 147 55.60 -9.42 -18.18
CA LEU A 147 57.03 -9.23 -18.41
C LEU A 147 57.73 -10.59 -18.42
N VAL A 148 58.50 -10.87 -19.47
CA VAL A 148 59.32 -12.08 -19.59
C VAL A 148 60.79 -11.68 -19.62
N ARG A 149 61.55 -12.07 -18.60
CA ARG A 149 62.98 -11.80 -18.51
C ARG A 149 63.75 -13.05 -18.91
N TYR A 150 64.62 -12.93 -19.91
CA TYR A 150 65.49 -14.02 -20.34
C TYR A 150 66.90 -13.51 -20.63
N SER A 151 67.92 -14.14 -20.01
CA SER A 151 69.34 -13.80 -20.21
C SER A 151 69.64 -12.29 -20.15
N GLY A 152 69.04 -11.59 -19.19
CA GLY A 152 69.22 -10.14 -18.98
C GLY A 152 68.44 -9.22 -19.92
N ARG A 153 67.70 -9.77 -20.90
CA ARG A 153 66.74 -9.02 -21.72
C ARG A 153 65.34 -9.14 -21.10
N VAL A 154 64.61 -8.04 -21.12
CA VAL A 154 63.20 -8.00 -20.68
C VAL A 154 62.35 -7.76 -21.91
N ASP A 155 61.37 -8.63 -22.14
CA ASP A 155 60.36 -8.50 -23.18
C ASP A 155 58.98 -8.38 -22.53
N THR A 156 58.05 -7.70 -23.21
CA THR A 156 56.69 -7.49 -22.71
C THR A 156 55.70 -8.18 -23.64
N LEU A 157 55.04 -9.21 -23.14
CA LEU A 157 53.95 -9.88 -23.83
C LEU A 157 52.61 -9.26 -23.41
N TYR A 158 51.68 -9.14 -24.35
CA TYR A 158 50.34 -8.65 -24.08
C TYR A 158 49.33 -9.76 -24.24
N SER A 159 48.43 -9.90 -23.26
CA SER A 159 47.29 -10.80 -23.40
C SER A 159 46.38 -10.33 -24.53
N GLU A 160 45.58 -11.25 -25.06
CA GLU A 160 44.52 -10.91 -25.99
C GLU A 160 43.40 -10.15 -25.25
N SER A 161 42.75 -9.22 -25.95
CA SER A 161 41.58 -8.51 -25.46
C SER A 161 40.32 -9.35 -25.71
N GLY A 162 39.51 -9.52 -24.68
CA GLY A 162 38.20 -10.19 -24.79
C GLY A 162 37.07 -9.17 -24.86
N LEU A 163 35.96 -9.52 -25.52
CA LEU A 163 34.72 -8.76 -25.48
C LEU A 163 33.65 -9.63 -24.83
N ILE A 164 32.97 -9.11 -23.82
CA ILE A 164 31.91 -9.81 -23.09
C ILE A 164 30.61 -9.01 -23.16
N TYR A 165 29.48 -9.71 -23.20
CA TYR A 165 28.16 -9.09 -23.12
C TYR A 165 27.58 -9.22 -21.71
N VAL A 166 27.24 -8.09 -21.10
CA VAL A 166 26.66 -8.02 -19.76
C VAL A 166 25.16 -7.77 -19.89
N ASP A 167 24.37 -8.76 -19.52
CA ASP A 167 22.91 -8.73 -19.59
C ASP A 167 22.32 -8.34 -18.23
N PHE A 168 21.21 -7.60 -18.21
CA PHE A 168 20.56 -7.17 -16.96
C PHE A 168 19.59 -8.24 -16.45
N VAL A 169 19.04 -9.06 -17.35
CA VAL A 169 18.04 -10.07 -17.02
C VAL A 169 18.58 -11.44 -17.40
N PRO A 170 18.45 -12.46 -16.54
CA PRO A 170 18.75 -13.84 -16.94
C PRO A 170 17.96 -14.17 -18.21
N ARG A 171 18.68 -14.57 -19.25
CA ARG A 171 18.08 -15.02 -20.51
C ARG A 171 17.42 -16.38 -20.29
N ASP A 172 16.31 -16.38 -19.56
CA ASP A 172 15.47 -17.54 -19.35
C ASP A 172 14.68 -17.78 -20.64
N THR A 173 15.22 -18.65 -21.49
CA THR A 173 14.60 -19.09 -22.74
C THR A 173 13.29 -19.86 -22.54
N ALA A 174 12.91 -20.15 -21.29
CA ALA A 174 11.62 -20.73 -20.92
C ALA A 174 10.43 -19.80 -21.22
N TYR A 175 10.65 -18.50 -21.42
CA TYR A 175 9.62 -17.51 -21.73
C TYR A 175 9.82 -16.83 -23.10
N ALA A 176 10.40 -17.54 -24.07
CA ALA A 176 10.60 -17.01 -25.43
C ALA A 176 9.29 -16.70 -26.18
N ASP A 177 8.16 -17.22 -25.70
CA ASP A 177 6.84 -16.86 -26.23
C ASP A 177 6.34 -15.60 -25.53
N ILE A 178 6.34 -14.49 -26.27
CA ILE A 178 5.60 -13.28 -25.92
C ILE A 178 4.15 -13.71 -25.75
N LYS A 179 3.70 -13.85 -24.49
CA LYS A 179 2.32 -14.20 -24.21
C LYS A 179 1.41 -13.09 -24.75
N PRO A 180 0.27 -13.43 -25.35
CA PRO A 180 -0.69 -12.43 -25.78
C PRO A 180 -1.12 -11.58 -24.57
N ILE A 181 -1.37 -10.30 -24.81
CA ILE A 181 -1.92 -9.38 -23.80
C ILE A 181 -3.27 -9.96 -23.37
N VAL A 182 -3.31 -10.56 -22.19
CA VAL A 182 -4.54 -11.09 -21.60
C VAL A 182 -5.30 -9.89 -21.03
N GLY A 183 -6.57 -9.75 -21.40
CA GLY A 183 -7.44 -8.72 -20.82
C GLY A 183 -7.60 -8.91 -19.30
N PRO A 184 -8.17 -7.92 -18.60
CA PRO A 184 -8.52 -8.07 -17.19
C PRO A 184 -9.37 -9.33 -17.01
N LEU A 185 -9.02 -10.16 -16.02
CA LEU A 185 -9.86 -11.28 -15.65
C LEU A 185 -11.23 -10.72 -15.22
N GLU A 186 -12.29 -11.16 -15.88
CA GLU A 186 -13.66 -10.85 -15.45
C GLU A 186 -13.88 -11.50 -14.09
N GLN A 187 -13.69 -10.73 -13.03
CA GLN A 187 -14.06 -11.13 -11.68
C GLN A 187 -15.58 -11.01 -11.59
N GLY A 188 -16.27 -12.07 -12.02
CA GLY A 188 -17.70 -12.21 -11.77
C GLY A 188 -17.95 -12.29 -10.27
N ILE A 189 -18.97 -11.59 -9.79
CA ILE A 189 -19.40 -11.68 -8.40
C ILE A 189 -19.78 -13.13 -8.12
N THR A 190 -19.08 -13.75 -7.17
CA THR A 190 -19.34 -15.15 -6.80
C THR A 190 -20.52 -15.25 -5.83
N TRP A 191 -21.26 -16.35 -5.86
CA TRP A 191 -22.37 -16.58 -4.93
C TRP A 191 -21.91 -16.62 -3.47
N GLU A 192 -20.66 -17.02 -3.21
CA GLU A 192 -20.04 -17.02 -1.89
C GLU A 192 -19.88 -15.60 -1.33
N GLU A 193 -19.61 -14.61 -2.19
CA GLU A 193 -19.57 -13.20 -1.80
C GLU A 193 -20.96 -12.65 -1.54
N VAL A 194 -21.98 -13.01 -2.34
CA VAL A 194 -23.35 -12.47 -2.22
C VAL A 194 -24.12 -13.03 -1.02
N TYR A 195 -23.94 -14.31 -0.70
CA TYR A 195 -24.67 -15.02 0.34
C TYR A 195 -24.62 -14.33 1.72
N PRO A 196 -23.47 -13.92 2.27
CA PRO A 196 -23.41 -13.25 3.58
C PRO A 196 -24.12 -11.89 3.59
N TRP A 197 -24.06 -11.12 2.50
CA TRP A 197 -24.78 -9.84 2.39
C TRP A 197 -26.29 -10.04 2.34
N LEU A 198 -26.75 -11.06 1.61
CA LEU A 198 -28.17 -11.39 1.52
C LEU A 198 -28.72 -11.84 2.87
N LEU A 199 -27.97 -12.66 3.61
CA LEU A 199 -28.31 -13.02 4.99
C LEU A 199 -28.29 -11.82 5.94
N GLY A 200 -27.32 -10.90 5.78
CA GLY A 200 -27.25 -9.66 6.55
C GLY A 200 -28.46 -8.76 6.34
N ILE A 201 -28.88 -8.56 5.08
CA ILE A 201 -30.08 -7.78 4.72
C ILE A 201 -31.34 -8.45 5.29
N LEU A 202 -31.45 -9.77 5.16
CA LEU A 202 -32.59 -10.52 5.71
C LEU A 202 -32.65 -10.40 7.24
N GLY A 203 -31.50 -10.52 7.92
CA GLY A 203 -31.40 -10.34 9.36
C GLY A 203 -31.78 -8.92 9.81
N PHE A 204 -31.33 -7.91 9.08
CA PHE A 204 -31.70 -6.51 9.32
C PHE A 204 -33.20 -6.28 9.15
N LEU A 205 -33.81 -6.81 8.08
CA LEU A 205 -35.25 -6.72 7.86
C LEU A 205 -36.06 -7.39 8.98
N VAL A 206 -35.61 -8.56 9.45
CA VAL A 206 -36.24 -9.25 10.59
C VAL A 206 -36.12 -8.42 11.87
N LEU A 207 -34.95 -7.82 12.14
CA LEU A 207 -34.75 -6.94 13.29
C LEU A 207 -35.62 -5.67 13.22
N CYS A 208 -35.71 -5.03 12.06
CA CYS A 208 -36.58 -3.88 11.84
C CYS A 208 -38.05 -4.26 12.03
N LEU A 209 -38.49 -5.41 11.52
CA LEU A 209 -39.85 -5.91 11.70
C LEU A 209 -40.14 -6.21 13.17
N ALA A 210 -39.22 -6.87 13.88
CA ALA A 210 -39.35 -7.13 15.31
C ALA A 210 -39.42 -5.82 16.12
N GLY A 211 -38.55 -4.86 15.81
CA GLY A 211 -38.55 -3.53 16.42
C GLY A 211 -39.86 -2.77 16.15
N PHE A 212 -40.36 -2.81 14.92
CA PHE A 212 -41.65 -2.21 14.55
C PHE A 212 -42.83 -2.86 15.28
N LEU A 213 -42.87 -4.20 15.36
CA LEU A 213 -43.91 -4.93 16.07
C LEU A 213 -43.86 -4.65 17.58
N LEU A 214 -42.67 -4.58 18.18
CA LEU A 214 -42.50 -4.19 19.58
C LEU A 214 -42.94 -2.76 19.81
N TRP A 215 -42.49 -1.81 18.99
CA TRP A 215 -42.89 -0.41 19.07
C TRP A 215 -44.41 -0.25 18.96
N ARG A 216 -45.04 -0.92 17.98
CA ARG A 216 -46.50 -0.96 17.80
C ARG A 216 -47.20 -1.57 19.02
N ARG A 217 -46.64 -2.64 19.60
CA ARG A 217 -47.21 -3.30 20.78
C ARG A 217 -47.15 -2.41 22.03
N PHE A 218 -46.07 -1.66 22.22
CA PHE A 218 -45.94 -0.72 23.34
C PHE A 218 -46.83 0.51 23.14
N ARG A 219 -46.86 1.09 21.93
CA ARG A 219 -47.69 2.26 21.64
C ARG A 219 -49.20 2.00 21.76
N HIS A 220 -49.68 0.82 21.36
CA HIS A 220 -51.09 0.44 21.54
C HIS A 220 -51.38 -0.19 22.91
N ARG A 221 -50.38 -0.41 23.76
CA ARG A 221 -50.60 -0.81 25.16
C ARG A 221 -51.06 0.38 25.99
N ASP A 222 -50.52 1.55 25.71
CA ASP A 222 -50.93 2.80 26.37
C ASP A 222 -52.36 3.17 25.97
N GLU A 223 -52.72 3.07 24.67
CA GLU A 223 -54.08 3.37 24.20
C GLU A 223 -55.16 2.36 24.67
N LYS A 224 -54.80 1.10 24.93
CA LYS A 224 -55.76 0.09 25.40
C LYS A 224 -55.87 0.00 26.92
N ALA A 225 -54.94 0.58 27.66
CA ALA A 225 -55.01 0.66 29.12
C ALA A 225 -55.93 1.79 29.60
N GLU A 226 -56.12 2.86 28.82
CA GLU A 226 -56.90 4.02 29.23
C GLU A 226 -58.42 3.91 28.93
N SER A 227 -58.87 2.96 28.12
CA SER A 227 -60.27 2.91 27.67
C SER A 227 -61.24 2.12 28.58
N ARG A 228 -60.92 1.81 29.84
CA ARG A 228 -61.83 1.02 30.69
C ARG A 228 -62.02 1.46 32.15
N ALA A 229 -61.52 2.62 32.55
CA ALA A 229 -62.01 3.24 33.77
C ALA A 229 -63.11 4.25 33.38
N PRO A 230 -64.33 4.20 33.97
CA PRO A 230 -65.22 5.35 33.87
C PRO A 230 -64.45 6.57 34.37
N ILE A 231 -64.51 7.69 33.63
CA ILE A 231 -63.91 8.96 34.03
C ILE A 231 -64.62 9.39 35.31
N LEU A 232 -64.06 9.02 36.46
CA LEU A 232 -64.53 9.53 37.74
C LEU A 232 -64.30 11.05 37.73
N PRO A 233 -65.25 11.84 38.25
CA PRO A 233 -65.06 13.27 38.42
C PRO A 233 -63.72 13.54 39.16
N PRO A 234 -62.95 14.55 38.73
CA PRO A 234 -61.60 14.79 39.24
C PRO A 234 -61.56 15.04 40.75
N ASP A 235 -62.64 15.62 41.31
CA ASP A 235 -62.87 15.80 42.74
C ASP A 235 -62.96 14.45 43.48
N VAL A 236 -63.70 13.48 42.93
CA VAL A 236 -63.84 12.14 43.53
C VAL A 236 -62.50 11.41 43.56
N VAL A 237 -61.71 11.53 42.48
CA VAL A 237 -60.39 10.90 42.39
C VAL A 237 -59.42 11.49 43.41
N ALA A 238 -59.35 12.82 43.50
CA ALA A 238 -58.46 13.51 44.43
C ALA A 238 -58.86 13.23 45.90
N LEU A 239 -60.15 13.27 46.22
CA LEU A 239 -60.64 12.96 47.57
C LEU A 239 -60.42 11.50 47.94
N GLN A 240 -60.55 10.57 47.00
CA GLN A 240 -60.26 9.16 47.24
C GLN A 240 -58.79 8.95 47.59
N GLN A 241 -57.87 9.59 46.86
CA GLN A 241 -56.43 9.51 47.12
C GLN A 241 -56.07 10.13 48.49
N LEU A 242 -56.58 11.33 48.79
CA LEU A 242 -56.31 12.01 50.07
C LEU A 242 -56.91 11.26 51.26
N ARG A 243 -58.14 10.73 51.14
CA ARG A 243 -58.78 9.93 52.20
C ARG A 243 -58.09 8.58 52.39
N ALA A 244 -57.55 7.96 51.35
CA ALA A 244 -56.73 6.76 51.47
C ALA A 244 -55.46 7.04 52.30
N LEU A 245 -54.77 8.16 52.04
CA LEU A 245 -53.61 8.58 52.86
C LEU A 245 -53.98 8.77 54.34
N ARG A 246 -55.21 9.24 54.62
CA ARG A 246 -55.74 9.34 55.98
C ARG A 246 -55.95 7.98 56.62
N GLN A 247 -56.63 7.07 55.92
CA GLN A 247 -56.96 5.73 56.42
C GLN A 247 -55.71 4.90 56.71
N GLU A 248 -54.69 5.01 55.86
CA GLU A 248 -53.43 4.30 56.02
C GLU A 248 -52.49 4.92 57.08
N SER A 249 -52.88 6.06 57.68
CA SER A 249 -52.00 6.87 58.52
C SER A 249 -50.62 7.06 57.86
N ALA A 250 -50.63 7.47 56.59
CA ALA A 250 -49.47 7.41 55.70
C ALA A 250 -48.25 8.21 56.21
N TRP A 251 -48.48 9.22 57.06
CA TRP A 251 -47.42 9.97 57.75
C TRP A 251 -46.59 9.11 58.72
N ARG A 252 -47.15 8.03 59.28
CA ARG A 252 -46.45 7.06 60.13
C ARG A 252 -45.82 5.93 59.32
N SER A 253 -46.50 5.45 58.29
CA SER A 253 -46.11 4.23 57.56
C SER A 253 -45.14 4.46 56.40
N ARG A 254 -45.30 5.56 55.65
CA ARG A 254 -44.50 5.86 54.44
C ARG A 254 -43.41 6.91 54.66
N GLY A 255 -43.40 7.54 55.85
CA GLY A 255 -42.48 8.63 56.19
C GLY A 255 -42.87 9.97 55.55
N ALA A 256 -42.39 11.07 56.15
CA ALA A 256 -42.85 12.42 55.80
C ALA A 256 -42.66 12.77 54.30
N LYS A 257 -41.52 12.40 53.70
CA LYS A 257 -41.24 12.75 52.30
C LYS A 257 -42.25 12.13 51.32
N GLU A 258 -42.51 10.83 51.44
CA GLU A 258 -43.44 10.13 50.56
C GLU A 258 -44.89 10.54 50.81
N PHE A 259 -45.23 10.78 52.08
CA PHE A 259 -46.54 11.30 52.47
C PHE A 259 -46.84 12.66 51.83
N PHE A 260 -45.91 13.62 51.94
CA PHE A 260 -46.08 14.93 51.33
C PHE A 260 -46.01 14.88 49.80
N SER A 261 -45.25 13.95 49.20
CA SER A 261 -45.32 13.71 47.75
C SER A 261 -46.72 13.27 47.32
N ALA A 262 -47.30 12.29 48.00
CA ALA A 262 -48.63 11.80 47.66
C ALA A 262 -49.71 12.88 47.82
N ILE A 263 -49.62 13.74 48.85
CA ILE A 263 -50.54 14.88 49.03
C ILE A 263 -50.40 15.86 47.85
N THR A 264 -49.19 16.29 47.51
CA THR A 264 -49.02 17.28 46.44
C THR A 264 -49.40 16.72 45.08
N ASP A 265 -49.15 15.43 44.83
CA ASP A 265 -49.48 14.81 43.56
C ASP A 265 -51.00 14.74 43.36
N ALA A 266 -51.75 14.38 44.42
CA ALA A 266 -53.21 14.38 44.39
C ALA A 266 -53.77 15.79 44.16
N VAL A 267 -53.24 16.80 44.86
CA VAL A 267 -53.70 18.19 44.73
C VAL A 267 -53.30 18.79 43.37
N ARG A 268 -52.08 18.56 42.88
CA ARG A 268 -51.63 19.06 41.56
C ARG A 268 -52.42 18.44 40.41
N THR A 269 -52.67 17.14 40.47
CA THR A 269 -53.51 16.44 39.49
C THR A 269 -54.94 17.00 39.49
N TYR A 270 -55.48 17.33 40.66
CA TYR A 270 -56.80 17.96 40.79
C TYR A 270 -56.84 19.36 40.16
N LEU A 271 -55.84 20.20 40.45
CA LEU A 271 -55.74 21.56 39.89
C LEU A 271 -55.61 21.55 38.36
N GLU A 272 -54.84 20.61 37.81
CA GLU A 272 -54.74 20.37 36.36
C GLU A 272 -56.09 20.05 35.74
N ALA A 273 -56.86 19.15 36.37
CA ALA A 273 -58.14 18.72 35.84
C ALA A 273 -59.24 19.80 35.91
N VAL A 274 -59.21 20.66 36.93
CA VAL A 274 -60.25 21.69 37.16
C VAL A 274 -59.95 23.00 36.45
N TRP A 275 -58.71 23.50 36.53
CA TRP A 275 -58.34 24.81 36.00
C TRP A 275 -57.34 24.75 34.84
N SER A 276 -56.98 23.55 34.34
CA SER A 276 -56.06 23.38 33.19
C SER A 276 -54.70 24.08 33.37
N VAL A 277 -54.30 24.29 34.62
CA VAL A 277 -52.98 24.82 35.05
C VAL A 277 -51.97 23.69 34.97
N ARG A 278 -50.74 23.90 34.48
CA ARG A 278 -49.70 22.84 34.34
C ARG A 278 -49.02 22.47 35.67
N ALA A 279 -49.81 22.06 36.65
CA ALA A 279 -49.38 21.92 38.04
C ALA A 279 -48.36 20.80 38.31
N MET A 280 -48.34 19.73 37.51
CA MET A 280 -47.39 18.62 37.63
C MET A 280 -46.01 18.97 37.07
N GLU A 281 -45.96 19.85 36.06
CA GLU A 281 -44.74 20.20 35.33
C GLU A 281 -44.05 21.46 35.88
N GLU A 282 -44.69 22.18 36.79
CA GLU A 282 -44.24 23.47 37.30
C GLU A 282 -43.82 23.45 38.78
N THR A 283 -43.04 24.46 39.16
CA THR A 283 -42.63 24.69 40.54
C THR A 283 -43.78 25.29 41.36
N THR A 284 -43.73 25.12 42.68
CA THR A 284 -44.74 25.65 43.61
C THR A 284 -45.00 27.15 43.40
N ASP A 285 -43.95 27.95 43.17
CA ASP A 285 -44.09 29.39 42.95
C ASP A 285 -44.82 29.71 41.64
N ASN A 286 -44.50 29.00 40.56
CA ASN A 286 -45.14 29.20 39.25
C ASN A 286 -46.62 28.80 39.29
N ILE A 287 -46.96 27.69 39.96
CA ILE A 287 -48.35 27.26 40.17
C ILE A 287 -49.13 28.35 40.89
N LEU A 288 -48.58 28.93 41.96
CA LEU A 288 -49.22 30.00 42.71
C LEU A 288 -49.34 31.30 41.89
N GLU A 289 -48.44 31.57 40.95
CA GLU A 289 -48.56 32.69 40.01
C GLU A 289 -49.66 32.48 38.98
N GLN A 290 -49.77 31.29 38.39
CA GLN A 290 -50.86 30.96 37.45
C GLN A 290 -52.22 31.08 38.13
N LEU A 291 -52.35 30.59 39.37
CA LEU A 291 -53.59 30.67 40.13
C LEU A 291 -53.97 32.09 40.57
N LYS A 292 -53.06 33.08 40.54
CA LYS A 292 -53.42 34.50 40.78
C LYS A 292 -54.20 35.09 39.61
N VAL A 293 -53.93 34.61 38.40
CA VAL A 293 -54.57 35.08 37.17
C VAL A 293 -55.92 34.37 36.94
N GLU A 294 -56.10 33.18 37.53
CA GLU A 294 -57.37 32.45 37.47
C GLU A 294 -58.45 33.11 38.35
N GLU A 295 -59.45 33.72 37.71
CA GLU A 295 -60.55 34.45 38.36
C GLU A 295 -61.43 33.54 39.23
N ARG A 296 -61.50 32.24 38.91
CA ARG A 296 -62.26 31.23 39.67
C ARG A 296 -61.58 30.83 40.99
N CYS A 297 -60.29 31.13 41.14
CA CYS A 297 -59.54 30.78 42.33
C CYS A 297 -59.65 31.90 43.40
N LYS A 298 -60.25 31.57 44.56
CA LYS A 298 -60.34 32.52 45.68
C LYS A 298 -58.97 32.77 46.34
N PRO A 299 -58.72 33.97 46.89
CA PRO A 299 -57.47 34.27 47.59
C PRO A 299 -57.23 33.37 48.81
N GLU A 300 -58.29 32.92 49.47
CA GLU A 300 -58.24 32.01 50.62
C GLU A 300 -57.65 30.65 50.23
N TRP A 301 -58.19 30.03 49.18
CA TRP A 301 -57.70 28.75 48.64
C TRP A 301 -56.25 28.82 48.17
N ARG A 302 -55.82 29.94 47.57
CA ARG A 302 -54.41 30.13 47.22
C ARG A 302 -53.49 30.15 48.42
N ASN A 303 -53.93 30.72 49.54
CA ASN A 303 -53.14 30.77 50.76
C ASN A 303 -53.05 29.40 51.43
N GLU A 304 -54.15 28.64 51.44
CA GLU A 304 -54.18 27.26 51.93
C GLU A 304 -53.29 26.34 51.09
N LEU A 305 -53.44 26.40 49.75
CA LEU A 305 -52.60 25.65 48.83
C LEU A 305 -51.11 26.00 48.99
N ARG A 306 -50.78 27.29 49.16
CA ARG A 306 -49.41 27.72 49.44
C ARG A 306 -48.86 27.07 50.70
N GLY A 307 -49.65 27.05 51.78
CA GLY A 307 -49.25 26.42 53.04
C GLY A 307 -48.94 24.94 52.87
N VAL A 308 -49.81 24.20 52.17
CA VAL A 308 -49.62 22.76 51.90
C VAL A 308 -48.40 22.51 51.01
N LEU A 309 -48.23 23.24 49.91
CA LEU A 309 -47.12 23.06 48.98
C LEU A 309 -45.76 23.46 49.59
N GLN A 310 -45.71 24.56 50.35
CA GLN A 310 -44.47 24.98 51.02
C GLN A 310 -44.05 23.99 52.12
N MET A 311 -45.02 23.49 52.90
CA MET A 311 -44.74 22.45 53.90
C MET A 311 -44.22 21.17 53.24
N ALA A 312 -44.78 20.79 52.09
CA ALA A 312 -44.32 19.65 51.32
C ALA A 312 -42.90 19.85 50.78
N ASP A 313 -42.57 21.03 50.25
CA ASP A 313 -41.22 21.33 49.74
C ASP A 313 -40.17 21.32 50.86
N LEU A 314 -40.51 21.83 52.06
CA LEU A 314 -39.65 21.73 53.24
C LEU A 314 -39.41 20.27 53.65
N ALA A 315 -40.45 19.43 53.64
CA ALA A 315 -40.32 18.00 53.97
C ALA A 315 -39.54 17.21 52.91
N LYS A 316 -39.67 17.56 51.62
CA LYS A 316 -39.02 16.86 50.49
C LYS A 316 -37.56 17.23 50.30
N PHE A 317 -37.22 18.51 50.46
CA PHE A 317 -35.91 19.05 50.07
C PHE A 317 -35.10 19.55 51.27
N ALA A 318 -35.73 20.18 52.27
CA ALA A 318 -35.03 20.73 53.44
C ALA A 318 -34.80 19.71 54.57
N LYS A 319 -35.13 18.43 54.36
CA LYS A 319 -35.09 17.34 55.37
C LYS A 319 -35.85 17.69 56.65
N HIS A 320 -36.83 18.59 56.56
CA HIS A 320 -37.68 18.95 57.69
C HIS A 320 -38.54 17.75 58.09
N LYS A 321 -38.66 17.51 59.39
CA LYS A 321 -39.50 16.45 59.95
C LYS A 321 -40.70 17.11 60.65
N PRO A 322 -41.78 17.38 59.91
CA PRO A 322 -42.97 17.97 60.50
C PRO A 322 -43.54 17.06 61.58
N LEU A 323 -44.13 17.68 62.59
CA LEU A 323 -44.80 16.97 63.67
C LEU A 323 -46.06 16.28 63.14
N GLU A 324 -46.56 15.29 63.87
CA GLU A 324 -47.73 14.52 63.45
C GLU A 324 -48.99 15.40 63.29
N ASN A 325 -49.19 16.36 64.19
CA ASN A 325 -50.27 17.34 64.10
C ASN A 325 -50.17 18.22 62.85
N GLU A 326 -48.95 18.60 62.42
CA GLU A 326 -48.71 19.37 61.20
C GLU A 326 -48.99 18.53 59.94
N CYS A 327 -48.66 17.24 59.96
CA CYS A 327 -48.96 16.31 58.88
C CYS A 327 -50.47 16.11 58.71
N ILE A 328 -51.19 15.92 59.82
CA ILE A 328 -52.65 15.78 59.83
C ILE A 328 -53.30 17.10 59.39
N GLY A 329 -52.82 18.23 59.91
CA GLY A 329 -53.30 19.55 59.53
C GLY A 329 -53.13 19.83 58.02
N ALA A 330 -51.97 19.51 57.44
CA ALA A 330 -51.75 19.69 56.01
C ALA A 330 -52.65 18.78 55.15
N LEU A 331 -52.91 17.55 55.59
CA LEU A 331 -53.84 16.64 54.91
C LEU A 331 -55.28 17.13 55.00
N ASP A 332 -55.69 17.65 56.16
CA ASP A 332 -57.03 18.20 56.39
C ASP A 332 -57.24 19.46 55.55
N SER A 333 -56.25 20.35 55.48
CA SER A 333 -56.26 21.51 54.59
C SER A 333 -56.33 21.11 53.12
N ALA A 334 -55.62 20.07 52.68
CA ALA A 334 -55.68 19.60 51.31
C ALA A 334 -57.06 19.01 50.96
N ILE A 335 -57.69 18.27 51.88
CA ILE A 335 -59.04 17.73 51.69
C ILE A 335 -60.06 18.88 51.63
N ALA A 336 -60.01 19.82 52.59
CA ALA A 336 -60.92 20.96 52.63
C ALA A 336 -60.83 21.80 51.34
N LEU A 337 -59.61 22.05 50.85
CA LEU A 337 -59.37 22.77 49.60
C LEU A 337 -60.09 22.09 48.41
N VAL A 338 -59.96 20.77 48.27
CA VAL A 338 -60.60 20.03 47.18
C VAL A 338 -62.12 20.06 47.32
N GLU A 339 -62.65 19.90 48.54
CA GLU A 339 -64.10 19.94 48.80
C GLU A 339 -64.71 21.32 48.51
N ASP A 340 -64.03 22.40 48.93
CA ASP A 340 -64.50 23.77 48.73
C ASP A 340 -64.46 24.18 47.25
N VAL A 341 -63.37 23.85 46.55
CA VAL A 341 -63.26 24.10 45.11
C VAL A 341 -64.31 23.30 44.34
N ALA A 342 -64.50 22.02 44.67
CA ALA A 342 -65.51 21.18 44.02
C ALA A 342 -66.93 21.74 44.24
N ALA A 343 -67.24 22.22 45.44
CA ALA A 343 -68.54 22.80 45.76
C ALA A 343 -68.85 24.08 44.95
N GLU A 344 -67.85 24.94 44.73
CA GLU A 344 -68.03 26.17 43.95
C GLU A 344 -68.03 25.92 42.43
N GLU A 345 -67.24 24.96 41.94
CA GLU A 345 -67.31 24.54 40.54
C GLU A 345 -68.67 23.89 40.23
N ALA A 346 -69.21 23.07 41.14
CA ALA A 346 -70.55 22.51 40.99
C ALA A 346 -71.64 23.60 40.90
N LYS A 347 -71.57 24.65 41.73
CA LYS A 347 -72.51 25.80 41.65
C LYS A 347 -72.32 26.64 40.39
N SER A 348 -71.09 26.76 39.90
CA SER A 348 -70.78 27.52 38.68
C SER A 348 -71.31 26.81 37.43
N GLN A 349 -71.19 25.49 37.36
CA GLN A 349 -71.74 24.67 36.26
C GLN A 349 -73.27 24.70 36.22
N GLN A 350 -73.93 24.80 37.38
CA GLN A 350 -75.39 24.88 37.47
C GLN A 350 -75.95 26.25 37.05
N ARG A 351 -75.12 27.29 36.98
CA ARG A 351 -75.50 28.65 36.57
C ARG A 351 -75.47 28.87 35.04
N VAL A 352 -74.82 27.98 34.27
CA VAL A 352 -74.53 28.18 32.83
C VAL A 352 -75.54 27.48 31.90
N GLN A 353 -76.55 26.76 32.41
CA GLN A 353 -77.62 26.19 31.57
C GLN A 353 -78.91 27.03 31.60
N PRO A 354 -79.20 27.84 30.56
CA PRO A 354 -80.56 28.23 30.22
C PRO A 354 -81.15 27.33 29.11
N THR A 355 -82.32 26.79 29.43
CA THR A 355 -83.43 26.19 28.65
C THR A 355 -83.28 26.09 27.12
N ALA A 356 -83.17 24.85 26.62
CA ALA A 356 -83.25 24.52 25.19
C ALA A 356 -84.71 24.22 24.78
N GLU A 357 -85.43 25.23 24.32
CA GLU A 357 -86.76 25.07 23.69
C GLU A 357 -86.95 26.14 22.60
N ASP A 358 -86.14 26.10 21.53
CA ASP A 358 -86.60 26.52 20.19
C ASP A 358 -85.59 26.10 19.11
N ALA A 359 -86.03 25.35 18.09
CA ALA A 359 -85.24 25.00 16.91
C ALA A 359 -86.14 25.08 15.66
N PRO A 360 -85.81 25.88 14.62
CA PRO A 360 -86.57 25.87 13.39
C PRO A 360 -86.08 24.78 12.41
N LYS A 361 -87.06 24.23 11.68
CA LYS A 361 -87.01 23.10 10.74
C LYS A 361 -86.19 23.37 9.47
N ALA A 362 -85.63 22.28 8.95
CA ALA A 362 -84.87 22.16 7.71
C ALA A 362 -85.63 22.54 6.42
N GLU A 363 -84.92 23.16 5.47
CA GLU A 363 -85.32 23.34 4.08
C GLU A 363 -84.85 22.17 3.20
N GLU A 364 -85.75 21.74 2.31
CA GLU A 364 -85.68 20.63 1.36
C GLU A 364 -85.11 21.12 0.00
N PRO A 365 -84.27 20.38 -0.74
CA PRO A 365 -83.71 20.87 -1.99
C PRO A 365 -84.63 20.58 -3.18
N LEU A 366 -84.93 21.64 -3.94
CA LEU A 366 -85.66 21.61 -5.21
C LEU A 366 -84.76 21.15 -6.37
N ALA A 367 -85.34 20.32 -7.22
CA ALA A 367 -84.78 19.82 -8.47
C ALA A 367 -84.51 20.93 -9.50
N GLY A 368 -83.50 20.69 -10.34
CA GLY A 368 -83.15 21.47 -11.54
C GLY A 368 -81.94 20.91 -12.22
#